data_AF-C0ZEW1-F1
#
_entry.id   AF-C0ZEW1-F1
#
_cell.length_a   1.000
_cell.length_b   1.000
_cell.length_c   1.000
_cell.angle_alpha   90.00
_cell.angle_beta   90.00
_cell.angle_gamma   90.00
#
_symmetry.space_group_name_H-M   'P 1'
#
loop_
_entity.id
_entity.type
_entity.pdbx_description
1 polymer ?
#
loop_
_entity_poly.entity_id
_entity_poly.type
_entity_poly.pdbx_seq_one_letter_code
_entity_poly.pdbx_strand_id
1 'polypeptide(L)'
;MQGFKSRLYLLICSHDITLHQAFRRLFERKRCIVPADGFYEWEQRESGKQAMRIMMKTGEPFAFAGLFDTWTSPEGNKLHTCIIITTKPNQVVKDIHNRMPVILEQEDESMWLDREKFNAD
;
A
#
# COMPACT_ATOMS: atom_id res chain seq x y z
N MET A 1 18.28 -25.43 -4.99
CA MET A 1 17.34 -24.63 -4.18
C MET A 1 17.34 -23.22 -4.73
N GLN A 2 16.30 -22.84 -5.46
CA GLN A 2 16.18 -21.47 -6.01
C GLN A 2 15.98 -20.50 -4.85
N GLY A 3 16.96 -19.61 -4.67
CA GLY A 3 16.86 -18.52 -3.71
C GLY A 3 15.62 -17.68 -4.04
N PHE A 4 14.74 -17.52 -3.06
CA PHE A 4 13.76 -16.45 -3.05
C PHE A 4 14.55 -15.14 -3.17
N LYS A 5 14.68 -14.60 -4.38
CA LYS A 5 15.10 -13.20 -4.53
C LYS A 5 14.02 -12.41 -3.79
N SER A 6 14.40 -11.82 -2.66
CA SER A 6 13.64 -10.86 -1.90
C SER A 6 13.37 -9.64 -2.78
N ARG A 7 12.41 -9.77 -3.71
CA ARG A 7 11.74 -8.63 -4.30
C ARG A 7 10.95 -8.02 -3.16
N LEU A 8 11.56 -7.04 -2.49
CA LEU A 8 10.84 -6.12 -1.62
C LEU A 8 9.81 -5.43 -2.52
N TYR A 9 8.57 -5.89 -2.51
CA TYR A 9 7.49 -5.21 -3.19
C TYR A 9 7.18 -3.97 -2.34
N LEU A 10 7.85 -2.85 -2.64
CA LEU A 10 7.61 -1.57 -1.94
C LEU A 10 6.14 -1.14 -2.03
N LEU A 11 5.45 -1.53 -3.10
CA LEU A 11 4.04 -1.23 -3.36
C LEU A 11 3.41 -2.41 -4.12
N ILE A 12 2.16 -2.75 -3.80
CA ILE A 12 1.38 -3.78 -4.50
C ILE A 12 0.14 -3.16 -5.15
N CYS A 13 -0.17 -3.55 -6.40
CA CYS A 13 -1.42 -3.13 -7.05
C CYS A 13 -2.59 -3.93 -6.48
N SER A 14 -3.73 -3.30 -6.22
CA SER A 14 -4.93 -3.97 -5.70
C SER A 14 -5.37 -5.16 -6.57
N HIS A 15 -5.17 -5.08 -7.89
CA HIS A 15 -5.50 -6.16 -8.82
C HIS A 15 -4.56 -7.36 -8.69
N ASP A 16 -3.32 -7.17 -8.21
CA ASP A 16 -2.34 -8.25 -8.05
C ASP A 16 -2.55 -9.03 -6.75
N ILE A 17 -3.31 -8.49 -5.80
CA ILE A 17 -3.59 -9.12 -4.51
C ILE A 17 -4.28 -10.48 -4.71
N THR A 18 -5.22 -10.53 -5.64
CA THR A 18 -6.04 -11.71 -5.91
C THR A 18 -5.31 -12.72 -6.79
N LEU A 19 -4.37 -12.25 -7.62
CA LEU A 19 -3.61 -13.05 -8.58
C LEU A 19 -2.46 -13.83 -7.93
N HIS A 20 -1.89 -13.33 -6.83
CA HIS A 20 -0.74 -13.96 -6.19
C HIS A 20 -1.10 -14.53 -4.81
N GLN A 21 -1.02 -15.86 -4.66
CA GLN A 21 -1.43 -16.57 -3.43
C GLN A 21 -0.76 -16.03 -2.15
N ALA A 22 0.50 -15.58 -2.24
CA ALA A 22 1.18 -14.97 -1.11
C ALA A 22 0.47 -13.69 -0.62
N PHE A 23 0.00 -12.84 -1.54
CA PHE A 23 -0.70 -11.59 -1.18
C PHE A 23 -2.14 -11.83 -0.77
N ARG A 24 -2.82 -12.82 -1.33
CA ARG A 24 -4.14 -13.24 -0.85
C ARG A 24 -4.10 -13.62 0.64
N ARG A 25 -3.12 -14.42 1.07
CA ARG A 25 -2.96 -14.80 2.48
C ARG A 25 -2.69 -13.60 3.40
N LEU A 26 -1.87 -12.66 2.93
CA LEU A 26 -1.61 -11.43 3.67
C LEU A 26 -2.87 -10.56 3.73
N PHE A 27 -3.61 -10.43 2.64
CA PHE A 27 -4.86 -9.67 2.59
C PHE A 27 -5.91 -10.24 3.55
N GLU A 28 -6.03 -11.56 3.69
CA GLU A 28 -6.99 -12.18 4.61
C GLU A 28 -6.65 -11.94 6.09
N ARG A 29 -5.37 -11.86 6.45
CA ARG A 29 -4.94 -12.01 7.86
C ARG A 29 -4.05 -10.90 8.40
N LYS A 30 -3.51 -10.06 7.53
CA LYS A 30 -2.40 -9.15 7.81
C LYS A 30 -2.62 -7.77 7.21
N ARG A 31 -3.86 -7.28 7.24
CA ARG A 31 -4.17 -5.89 6.91
C ARG A 31 -3.71 -4.97 8.04
N CYS A 32 -3.18 -3.81 7.67
CA CYS A 32 -2.81 -2.74 8.58
C CYS A 32 -3.20 -1.39 7.99
N ILE A 33 -3.13 -0.37 8.84
CA ILE A 33 -3.25 1.03 8.46
C ILE A 33 -1.86 1.65 8.50
N VAL A 34 -1.51 2.41 7.47
CA VAL A 34 -0.29 3.22 7.43
C VAL A 34 -0.69 4.69 7.48
N PRO A 35 -0.56 5.36 8.65
CA PRO A 35 -0.91 6.77 8.77
C PRO A 35 0.10 7.66 8.03
N ALA A 36 -0.38 8.74 7.42
CA ALA A 36 0.44 9.72 6.71
C ALA A 36 -0.18 11.12 6.77
N ASP A 37 0.65 12.15 6.62
CA ASP A 37 0.22 13.55 6.44
C ASP A 37 0.22 14.01 4.97
N GLY A 38 0.66 13.10 4.08
CA GLY A 38 0.84 13.34 2.66
C GLY A 38 1.72 12.27 2.02
N PHE A 39 1.81 12.29 0.70
CA PHE A 39 2.73 11.48 -0.07
C PHE A 39 3.30 12.28 -1.25
N TYR A 40 4.42 11.83 -1.79
CA TYR A 40 5.05 12.46 -2.94
C TYR A 40 4.89 11.60 -4.17
N GLU A 41 4.57 12.23 -5.29
CA GLU A 41 4.65 11.64 -6.62
C GLU A 41 5.44 12.54 -7.56
N TRP A 42 6.09 11.94 -8.55
CA TRP A 42 6.94 12.66 -9.49
C TRP A 42 6.22 12.89 -10.80
N GLU A 43 5.83 14.13 -11.05
CA GLU A 43 5.25 14.57 -12.31
C GLU A 43 6.33 14.69 -13.38
N GLN A 44 6.09 14.11 -14.56
CA GLN A 44 6.96 14.29 -15.71
C GLN A 44 6.63 15.60 -16.41
N ARG A 45 7.57 16.55 -16.41
CA ARG A 45 7.49 17.83 -17.12
C ARG A 45 8.54 17.90 -18.22
N GLU A 46 8.48 18.93 -19.05
CA GLU A 46 9.49 19.19 -20.09
C GLU A 46 10.89 19.40 -19.49
N SER A 47 10.98 20.07 -18.34
CA SER A 47 12.22 20.33 -17.62
C SER A 47 12.73 19.15 -16.78
N GLY A 48 12.09 17.97 -16.87
CA GLY A 48 12.40 16.79 -16.07
C GLY A 48 11.32 16.45 -15.04
N LYS A 49 11.70 15.71 -13.99
CA LYS A 49 10.76 15.27 -12.95
C LYS A 49 10.62 16.30 -11.84
N GLN A 50 9.38 16.65 -11.50
CA GLN A 50 9.07 17.51 -10.37
C GLN A 50 8.36 16.71 -9.27
N ALA A 51 8.86 16.81 -8.04
CA ALA A 51 8.20 16.21 -6.89
C ALA A 51 6.96 17.02 -6.50
N MET A 52 5.82 16.34 -6.43
CA MET A 52 4.52 16.89 -6.06
C MET A 52 4.08 16.27 -4.74
N ARG A 53 3.87 17.11 -3.71
CA ARG A 53 3.30 16.65 -2.44
C ARG A 53 1.78 16.67 -2.54
N ILE A 54 1.15 15.53 -2.28
CA ILE A 54 -0.29 15.34 -2.25
C ILE A 54 -0.71 15.17 -0.80
N MET A 55 -1.73 15.92 -0.37
CA MET A 55 -2.23 15.95 1.01
C MET A 55 -3.73 16.25 1.03
N MET A 56 -4.37 16.01 2.18
CA MET A 56 -5.77 16.39 2.40
C MET A 56 -5.91 17.92 2.40
N LYS A 57 -7.01 18.42 1.83
CA LYS A 57 -7.32 19.86 1.82
C LYS A 57 -7.47 20.43 3.24
N THR A 58 -7.93 19.61 4.18
CA THR A 58 -8.07 19.97 5.60
C THR A 58 -6.72 20.07 6.31
N GLY A 59 -5.65 19.48 5.76
CA GLY A 59 -4.34 19.36 6.42
C GLY A 59 -4.27 18.24 7.47
N GLU A 60 -5.36 17.50 7.69
CA GLU A 60 -5.41 16.39 8.62
C GLU A 60 -4.70 15.15 8.08
N PRO A 61 -4.16 14.31 8.99
CA PRO A 61 -3.59 13.02 8.60
C PRO A 61 -4.67 12.08 8.06
N PHE A 62 -4.24 11.09 7.30
CA PHE A 62 -5.10 10.08 6.70
C PHE A 62 -4.39 8.72 6.69
N ALA A 63 -5.16 7.68 6.38
CA ALA A 63 -4.71 6.30 6.41
C ALA A 63 -4.54 5.73 5.00
N PHE A 64 -3.43 5.05 4.75
CA PHE A 64 -3.33 4.12 3.63
C PHE A 64 -3.71 2.70 4.04
N ALA A 65 -4.37 1.99 3.12
CA ALA A 65 -4.54 0.55 3.22
C ALA A 65 -3.19 -0.14 3.01
N GLY A 66 -2.75 -0.92 4.01
CA GLY A 66 -1.49 -1.64 3.97
C GLY A 66 -1.64 -3.12 4.29
N LEU A 67 -0.61 -3.88 3.92
CA LEU A 67 -0.40 -5.25 4.40
C LEU A 67 0.91 -5.32 5.17
N PHE A 68 1.00 -6.21 6.15
CA PHE A 68 2.24 -6.44 6.88
C PHE A 68 2.60 -7.91 6.93
N ASP A 69 3.87 -8.21 7.18
CA ASP A 69 4.29 -9.57 7.50
C ASP A 69 5.46 -9.56 8.49
N THR A 70 5.75 -10.73 9.06
CA THR A 70 6.91 -10.93 9.92
C THR A 70 7.68 -12.13 9.42
N TRP A 71 8.86 -11.86 8.89
CA TRP A 71 9.82 -12.89 8.55
C TRP A 71 10.69 -13.20 9.78
N THR A 72 10.93 -14.49 10.05
CA THR A 72 11.85 -14.93 11.11
C THR A 72 13.06 -15.59 10.45
N SER A 73 14.26 -15.10 10.76
CA SER A 73 15.52 -15.67 10.27
C SER A 73 15.79 -17.05 10.88
N PRO A 74 16.66 -17.87 10.28
CA PRO A 74 17.08 -19.15 10.87
C PRO A 74 17.67 -18.99 12.29
N GLU A 75 18.28 -17.85 12.58
CA GLU A 75 18.85 -17.48 13.87
C GLU A 75 17.81 -16.93 14.86
N GLY A 76 16.53 -16.86 14.46
CA GLY A 76 15.41 -16.41 15.28
C GLY A 76 15.14 -14.90 15.26
N ASN A 77 15.88 -14.12 14.46
CA ASN A 77 15.66 -12.68 14.36
C ASN A 77 14.37 -12.38 13.58
N LYS A 78 13.54 -11.46 14.08
CA LYS A 78 12.30 -11.05 13.43
C LYS A 78 12.50 -9.78 12.61
N LEU A 79 12.08 -9.82 11.35
CA LEU A 79 11.96 -8.66 10.47
C LEU A 79 10.47 -8.39 10.22
N HIS A 80 10.00 -7.24 10.70
CA HIS A 80 8.65 -6.76 10.43
C HIS A 80 8.67 -5.89 9.18
N THR A 81 7.82 -6.20 8.21
CA THR A 81 7.68 -5.42 6.98
C THR A 81 6.23 -5.01 6.79
N CYS A 82 6.04 -3.87 6.15
CA CYS A 82 4.73 -3.45 5.67
C CYS A 82 4.85 -2.88 4.27
N ILE A 83 3.72 -2.89 3.57
CA ILE A 83 3.58 -2.43 2.20
C ILE A 83 2.29 -1.63 2.08
N ILE A 84 2.29 -0.64 1.18
CA ILE A 84 1.09 0.13 0.85
C ILE A 84 0.44 -0.48 -0.39
N ILE A 85 -0.89 -0.63 -0.33
CA ILE A 85 -1.68 -1.04 -1.48
C ILE A 85 -1.91 0.17 -2.38
N THR A 86 -1.78 -0.04 -3.68
CA THR A 86 -1.99 0.97 -4.71
C THR A 86 -3.18 0.60 -5.60
N THR A 87 -3.81 1.61 -6.18
CA THR A 87 -4.95 1.50 -7.09
C THR A 87 -4.79 2.47 -8.26
N LYS A 88 -5.78 2.52 -9.15
CA LYS A 88 -5.86 3.49 -10.24
C LYS A 88 -5.95 4.92 -9.66
N PRO A 89 -5.32 5.90 -10.31
CA PRO A 89 -5.32 7.26 -9.82
C PRO A 89 -6.70 7.91 -9.92
N ASN A 90 -7.02 8.79 -8.98
CA ASN A 90 -8.18 9.66 -9.03
C ASN A 90 -7.91 10.89 -9.94
N GLN A 91 -8.88 11.79 -10.03
CA GLN A 91 -8.78 12.99 -10.88
C GLN A 91 -7.63 13.95 -10.50
N VAL A 92 -7.12 13.89 -9.27
CA VAL A 92 -5.99 14.72 -8.80
C VAL A 92 -4.66 14.08 -9.20
N VAL A 93 -4.55 12.76 -9.07
CA VAL A 93 -3.26 12.05 -9.26
C VAL A 93 -3.05 11.60 -10.71
N LYS A 94 -4.11 11.45 -11.52
CA LYS A 94 -4.02 10.82 -12.85
C LYS A 94 -3.09 11.55 -13.82
N ASP A 95 -2.95 12.86 -13.69
CA ASP A 95 -2.10 13.68 -14.54
C ASP A 95 -0.64 13.69 -14.04
N ILE A 96 -0.40 13.23 -12.80
CA ILE A 96 0.91 13.14 -12.16
C ILE A 96 1.52 11.73 -12.34
N HIS A 97 0.74 10.68 -12.06
CA HIS A 97 1.21 9.30 -12.05
C HIS A 97 0.09 8.28 -12.34
N ASN A 98 0.46 7.09 -12.83
CA ASN A 98 -0.50 6.06 -13.29
C ASN A 98 -1.06 5.16 -12.17
N ARG A 99 -0.64 5.39 -10.93
CA ARG A 99 -1.11 4.69 -9.72
C ARG A 99 -1.13 5.67 -8.55
N MET A 100 -1.98 5.38 -7.57
CA MET A 100 -2.00 6.08 -6.29
C MET A 100 -2.14 5.08 -5.14
N PRO A 101 -1.71 5.41 -3.92
CA PRO A 101 -2.07 4.65 -2.72
C PRO A 101 -3.59 4.55 -2.54
N VAL A 102 -4.07 3.44 -1.99
CA VAL A 102 -5.45 3.33 -1.49
C VAL A 102 -5.54 4.11 -0.19
N ILE A 103 -6.22 5.24 -0.23
CA ILE A 103 -6.54 6.07 0.94
C ILE A 103 -7.86 5.54 1.52
N LEU A 104 -7.89 5.26 2.82
CA LEU A 104 -9.08 4.84 3.55
C LEU A 104 -9.82 6.07 4.08
N GLU A 105 -11.14 6.06 3.99
CA GLU A 105 -11.99 6.96 4.77
C GLU A 105 -12.02 6.50 6.23
N GLN A 106 -12.18 7.44 7.15
CA GLN A 106 -12.09 7.16 8.59
C GLN A 106 -13.15 6.13 9.03
N GLU A 107 -14.35 6.20 8.47
CA GLU A 107 -15.42 5.23 8.71
C GLU A 107 -15.08 3.80 8.24
N ASP A 108 -14.25 3.66 7.20
CA ASP A 108 -13.88 2.37 6.61
C ASP A 108 -12.70 1.70 7.31
N GLU A 109 -11.93 2.41 8.13
CA GLU A 109 -10.75 1.89 8.83
C GLU A 109 -11.07 0.64 9.67
N SER A 110 -12.20 0.68 10.39
CA SER A 110 -12.64 -0.43 11.24
C SER A 110 -12.97 -1.67 10.42
N MET A 111 -13.68 -1.49 9.30
CA MET A 111 -14.01 -2.56 8.37
C MET A 111 -12.75 -3.12 7.70
N TRP A 112 -11.80 -2.25 7.34
CA TRP A 112 -10.52 -2.67 6.79
C TRP A 112 -9.74 -3.58 7.74
N LEU A 113 -9.75 -3.30 9.04
CA LEU A 113 -9.04 -4.10 10.03
C LEU A 113 -9.81 -5.34 10.51
N ASP A 114 -11.10 -5.46 10.18
CA ASP A 114 -11.96 -6.56 10.59
C ASP A 114 -11.56 -7.88 9.91
N ARG A 115 -10.95 -8.78 10.67
CA ARG A 115 -10.40 -10.06 10.16
C ARG A 115 -11.47 -11.08 9.76
N GLU A 116 -12.72 -10.89 10.19
CA GLU A 116 -13.84 -11.77 9.85
C GLU A 116 -14.48 -11.37 8.52
N LYS A 117 -14.30 -10.11 8.11
CA LYS A 117 -14.76 -9.57 6.84
C LYS A 117 -13.62 -9.54 5.84
N PHE A 118 -13.60 -10.51 4.94
CA PHE A 118 -12.72 -10.49 3.78
C PHE A 118 -13.51 -10.93 2.55
N ASN A 119 -13.63 -10.05 1.57
CA ASN A 119 -14.01 -10.44 0.22
C ASN A 119 -12.89 -9.96 -0.68
N ALA A 120 -12.08 -10.90 -1.17
CA ALA A 120 -10.99 -10.62 -2.09
C ALA A 120 -11.43 -10.82 -3.55
N ASP A 121 -12.71 -11.13 -3.77
CA ASP A 121 -13.31 -11.36 -5.09
C ASP A 121 -13.96 -10.06 -5.63
#